data_AF-A0A6B1DDZ9-F1
#
_entry.id   AF-A0A6B1DDZ9-F1
#
_cell.length_a   1.000
_cell.length_b   1.000
_cell.length_c   1.000
_cell.angle_alpha   90.00
_cell.angle_beta   90.00
_cell.angle_gamma   90.00
#
_symmetry.space_group_name_H-M   'P 1'
#
loop_
_entity.id
_entity.type
_entity.pdbx_description
1 polymer ?
#
loop_
_entity_poly.entity_id
_entity_poly.type
_entity_poly.pdbx_seq_one_letter_code
_entity_poly.pdbx_strand_id
1 'polypeptide(L)'
;MGEQETVRRRQRSEVTVFTCAVCHAQKCRDELVTKLFQIDGQYVLVERIPAVVCVRCGEESFSRDTTEKIRLIVHGQAESTKSIAMPVFEFA
;
A
#
# COMPACT_ATOMS: atom_id res chain seq x y z
N MET A 1 -12.79 -52.45 -18.83
CA MET A 1 -11.66 -51.85 -19.59
C MET A 1 -12.13 -50.52 -20.16
N GLY A 2 -11.49 -49.41 -19.75
CA GLY A 2 -11.68 -48.03 -20.24
C GLY A 2 -12.74 -47.20 -19.48
N GLU A 3 -12.50 -46.71 -18.25
CA GLU A 3 -11.81 -45.43 -17.92
C GLU A 3 -12.48 -44.23 -18.61
N GLN A 4 -13.52 -43.61 -18.03
CA GLN A 4 -13.43 -42.46 -17.11
C GLN A 4 -12.43 -41.37 -17.54
N GLU A 5 -12.67 -40.67 -18.66
CA GLU A 5 -11.89 -39.48 -19.01
C GLU A 5 -12.56 -38.18 -18.53
N THR A 6 -12.41 -38.01 -17.23
CA THR A 6 -12.26 -36.76 -16.46
C THR A 6 -12.71 -35.43 -17.08
N VAL A 7 -13.81 -34.93 -16.53
CA VAL A 7 -14.13 -33.51 -16.40
C VAL A 7 -12.93 -32.75 -15.80
N ARG A 8 -12.16 -32.04 -16.64
CA ARG A 8 -11.13 -31.08 -16.18
C ARG A 8 -11.59 -29.64 -16.42
N ARG A 9 -12.70 -29.27 -15.79
CA ARG A 9 -12.91 -27.88 -15.33
C ARG A 9 -11.95 -27.66 -14.15
N ARG A 10 -10.78 -27.07 -14.36
CA ARG A 10 -9.96 -26.56 -13.25
C ARG A 10 -9.36 -25.19 -13.58
N GLN A 11 -9.98 -24.21 -12.92
CA GLN A 11 -9.35 -23.06 -12.27
C GLN A 11 -8.64 -22.06 -13.21
N ARG A 12 -9.45 -21.22 -13.84
CA ARG A 12 -9.03 -19.85 -14.16
C ARG A 12 -8.87 -19.14 -12.82
N SER A 13 -7.64 -19.05 -12.34
CA SER A 13 -7.29 -18.25 -11.17
C SER A 13 -7.84 -16.84 -11.36
N GLU A 14 -8.55 -16.32 -10.35
CA GLU A 14 -8.81 -14.90 -10.23
C GLU A 14 -7.46 -14.21 -10.01
N VAL A 15 -6.74 -13.93 -11.09
CA VAL A 15 -5.69 -12.92 -11.08
C VAL A 15 -6.45 -11.60 -10.92
N THR A 16 -6.55 -11.11 -9.68
CA THR A 16 -7.09 -9.78 -9.42
C THR A 16 -6.22 -8.77 -10.16
N VAL A 17 -6.72 -8.32 -11.31
CA VAL A 17 -6.07 -7.29 -12.12
C VAL A 17 -6.14 -5.99 -11.32
N PHE A 18 -4.98 -5.42 -11.00
CA PHE A 18 -4.92 -4.08 -10.41
C PHE A 18 -5.69 -3.10 -11.30
N THR A 19 -6.53 -2.27 -10.69
CA THR A 19 -7.20 -1.15 -11.37
C THR A 19 -7.02 0.08 -10.49
N CYS A 20 -6.33 1.09 -11.01
CA CYS A 20 -6.12 2.33 -10.28
C CYS A 20 -7.47 3.01 -9.97
N ALA A 21 -7.69 3.38 -8.71
CA ALA A 21 -8.91 4.05 -8.27
C ALA A 21 -9.08 5.46 -8.87
N VAL A 22 -7.97 6.11 -9.25
CA VAL A 22 -7.93 7.49 -9.76
C VAL A 22 -8.03 7.55 -11.29
N CYS A 23 -7.24 6.76 -12.02
CA CYS A 23 -7.13 6.87 -13.48
C CYS A 23 -7.49 5.59 -14.25
N HIS A 24 -7.91 4.53 -13.53
CA HIS A 24 -8.32 3.22 -14.07
C HIS A 24 -7.28 2.47 -14.91
N ALA A 25 -6.02 2.92 -14.90
CA ALA A 25 -4.93 2.17 -15.52
C ALA A 25 -4.70 0.85 -14.77
N GLN A 26 -4.28 -0.17 -15.52
CA GLN A 26 -4.04 -1.53 -15.00
C GLN A 26 -2.56 -1.83 -14.74
N LYS A 27 -1.66 -0.91 -15.08
CA LYS A 27 -0.22 -1.05 -14.82
C LYS A 27 0.14 -0.42 -13.48
N CYS A 28 0.77 -1.21 -12.63
CA CYS A 28 1.30 -0.80 -11.33
C CYS A 28 2.72 -1.35 -11.12
N ARG A 29 3.37 -0.87 -10.05
CA ARG A 29 4.62 -1.40 -9.53
C ARG A 29 4.53 -1.49 -8.00
N ASP A 30 5.19 -2.48 -7.41
CA ASP A 30 5.38 -2.52 -5.97
C ASP A 30 6.51 -1.58 -5.57
N GLU A 31 6.30 -0.77 -4.54
CA GLU A 31 7.25 0.23 -4.09
C GLU A 31 7.20 0.36 -2.55
N LEU A 32 8.35 0.70 -1.95
CA LEU A 32 8.43 1.06 -0.54
C LEU A 32 8.41 2.58 -0.44
N VAL A 33 7.30 3.13 0.06
CA VAL A 33 7.08 4.58 0.14
C VAL A 33 7.28 5.10 1.56
N THR A 34 7.46 6.41 1.68
CA THR A 34 7.52 7.13 2.96
C THR A 34 6.36 8.11 3.04
N LYS A 35 5.66 8.14 4.17
CA LYS A 35 4.52 9.04 4.40
C LYS A 35 4.66 9.83 5.69
N LEU A 36 4.30 11.10 5.59
CA LEU A 36 4.13 11.99 6.72
C LEU A 36 2.63 12.04 7.05
N PHE A 37 2.27 11.60 8.25
CA PHE A 37 0.91 11.69 8.78
C PHE A 37 0.84 12.86 9.76
N GLN A 38 -0.31 13.54 9.80
CA GLN A 38 -0.62 14.52 10.83
C GLN A 38 -1.80 14.00 11.65
N ILE A 39 -1.57 13.70 12.93
CA ILE A 39 -2.56 13.13 13.84
C ILE A 39 -2.51 13.91 15.15
N ASP A 40 -3.65 14.40 15.61
CA ASP A 40 -3.78 15.15 16.87
C ASP A 40 -2.75 16.30 17.00
N GLY A 41 -2.44 16.96 15.89
CA GLY A 41 -1.47 18.06 15.83
C GLY A 41 0.01 17.62 15.83
N GLN A 42 0.29 16.33 15.86
CA GLN A 42 1.65 15.77 15.76
C GLN A 42 1.93 15.22 14.36
N TYR A 43 3.18 15.38 13.92
CA TYR A 43 3.67 14.78 12.68
C TYR A 43 4.34 13.43 12.95
N VAL A 44 3.89 12.39 12.26
CA VAL A 44 4.44 11.03 12.32
C VAL A 44 4.97 10.64 10.95
N LEU A 45 6.28 10.44 10.84
CA LEU A 45 6.92 9.95 9.62
C LEU A 45 7.03 8.43 9.65
N VAL A 46 6.42 7.75 8.69
CA VAL A 46 6.49 6.29 8.55
C VAL A 46 7.22 5.97 7.25
N GLU A 47 8.35 5.27 7.38
CA GLU A 47 9.19 4.85 6.26
C GLU A 47 8.92 3.41 5.83
N ARG A 48 9.31 3.07 4.59
CA ARG A 48 9.29 1.71 4.04
C ARG A 48 7.91 1.04 4.09
N ILE A 49 6.87 1.82 3.79
CA ILE A 49 5.50 1.33 3.69
C ILE A 49 5.34 0.58 2.36
N PRO A 50 4.94 -0.70 2.35
CA PRO A 50 4.66 -1.42 1.11
C PRO A 50 3.41 -0.85 0.42
N ALA A 51 3.57 -0.41 -0.82
CA ALA A 51 2.50 0.17 -1.64
C ALA A 51 2.51 -0.41 -3.06
N VAL A 52 1.33 -0.44 -3.67
CA VAL A 52 1.17 -0.64 -5.11
C VAL A 52 0.97 0.72 -5.74
N VAL A 53 1.87 1.13 -6.62
CA VAL A 53 1.89 2.47 -7.23
C VAL A 53 1.49 2.39 -8.69
N CYS A 54 0.50 3.19 -9.08
CA CYS A 54 0.08 3.30 -10.47
C CYS A 54 1.19 3.89 -11.34
N VAL A 55 1.61 3.18 -12.38
CA VAL A 55 2.69 3.65 -13.28
C VAL A 55 2.28 4.89 -14.08
N ARG A 56 0.97 5.12 -14.27
CA ARG A 56 0.46 6.25 -15.06
C ARG A 56 0.33 7.54 -14.25
N CYS A 57 -0.31 7.50 -13.09
CA CYS A 57 -0.67 8.70 -12.33
C CYS A 57 0.04 8.83 -10.97
N GLY A 58 0.80 7.81 -10.55
CA GLY A 58 1.50 7.82 -9.27
C GLY A 58 0.62 7.52 -8.05
N GLU A 59 -0.68 7.25 -8.23
CA GLU A 59 -1.56 6.89 -7.11
C GLU A 59 -1.03 5.67 -6.36
N GLU A 60 -0.95 5.80 -5.04
CA GLU A 60 -0.46 4.76 -4.15
C GLU A 60 -1.64 4.03 -3.51
N SER A 61 -1.62 2.70 -3.55
CA SER A 61 -2.64 1.86 -2.93
C SER A 61 -2.01 0.97 -1.87
N PHE A 62 -2.62 0.92 -0.69
CA PHE A 62 -2.15 0.13 0.43
C PHE A 62 -3.08 -1.06 0.68
N SER A 63 -2.49 -2.20 1.06
CA SER A 63 -3.27 -3.35 1.50
C SER A 63 -3.99 -3.06 2.83
N ARG A 64 -4.99 -3.88 3.16
CA ARG A 64 -5.64 -3.83 4.48
C ARG A 64 -4.63 -4.01 5.61
N ASP A 65 -3.74 -4.99 5.49
CA ASP A 65 -2.73 -5.28 6.52
C ASP A 65 -1.75 -4.11 6.68
N THR A 66 -1.34 -3.49 5.57
CA THR A 66 -0.50 -2.29 5.60
C THR A 66 -1.21 -1.15 6.33
N THR A 67 -2.48 -0.92 6.01
CA THR A 67 -3.29 0.17 6.61
C THR A 67 -3.48 -0.04 8.11
N GLU A 68 -3.80 -1.26 8.55
CA GLU A 68 -3.90 -1.57 9.98
C GLU A 68 -2.57 -1.41 10.72
N LYS A 69 -1.45 -1.84 10.13
CA LYS A 69 -0.13 -1.63 10.75
C LYS A 69 0.19 -0.15 10.91
N ILE A 70 -0.10 0.68 9.89
CA ILE A 70 0.06 2.13 10.00
C ILE A 70 -0.80 2.66 11.14
N ARG A 71 -2.08 2.27 11.25
CA ARG A 71 -2.98 2.68 12.32
C ARG A 71 -2.39 2.38 13.72
N LEU A 72 -1.83 1.20 13.94
CA LEU A 72 -1.20 0.86 15.22
C LEU A 72 0.03 1.74 15.50
N ILE A 73 0.88 1.97 14.49
CA ILE A 73 2.08 2.81 14.62
C ILE A 73 1.70 4.24 15.00
N VAL A 74 0.78 4.85 14.24
CA VAL A 74 0.48 6.28 14.38
C VAL A 74 -0.35 6.61 15.63
N HIS A 75 -1.04 5.63 16.21
CA HIS A 75 -1.72 5.75 17.50
C HIS A 75 -0.85 5.32 18.70
N GLY A 76 0.48 5.31 18.53
CA GLY A 76 1.43 5.16 19.63
C GLY A 76 1.59 3.73 20.16
N GLN A 77 1.14 2.72 19.41
CA GLN A 77 1.35 1.31 19.78
C GLN A 77 2.71 0.77 19.29
N ALA A 78 3.52 1.61 18.65
CA ALA A 78 4.87 1.27 18.21
C ALA A 78 5.87 2.32 18.73
N GLU A 79 7.06 1.86 19.10
CA GLU A 79 8.18 2.74 19.46
C GLU A 79 8.86 3.29 18.19
N SER A 80 9.19 4.58 18.20
CA SER A 80 9.91 5.21 17.10
C SER A 80 11.33 4.66 16.96
N THR A 81 11.71 4.20 15.78
CA THR A 81 13.10 3.73 15.52
C THR A 81 14.11 4.89 15.51
N LYS A 82 13.68 6.08 15.11
CA LYS A 82 14.47 7.31 15.10
C LYS A 82 13.55 8.53 15.10
N SER A 83 14.07 9.66 15.57
CA SER A 83 13.40 10.97 15.48
C SER A 83 14.27 11.90 14.63
N ILE A 84 13.63 12.77 13.85
CA ILE A 84 14.31 13.78 13.04
C ILE A 84 13.85 15.17 13.46
N ALA A 85 14.76 16.14 13.50
CA ALA A 85 14.40 17.55 13.61
C ALA A 85 13.99 18.04 12.22
N MET A 86 12.78 18.59 12.09
CA MET A 86 12.25 19.06 10.82
C MET A 86 12.06 20.58 10.86
N PRO A 87 12.91 21.37 10.18
CA PRO A 87 12.67 22.80 10.04
C PRO A 87 11.45 23.04 9.12
N VAL A 88 10.63 24.02 9.49
CA VAL A 88 9.44 24.42 8.73
C VAL A 88 9.68 25.83 8.20
N PHE A 89 9.45 26.02 6.91
CA PHE A 89 9.60 27.30 6.23
C PHE A 89 8.26 27.69 5.61
N GLU A 90 7.95 28.98 5.69
CA GLU A 90 6.81 29.59 5.00
C GLU A 90 7.29 30.10 3.63
N PHE A 91 6.47 29.93 2.58
CA PHE A 91 6.85 30.25 1.19
C PHE A 91 6.93 31.76 0.89
N ALA A 92 6.48 32.61 1.82
CA ALA A 92 6.30 34.07 1.73
C ALA A 92 7.07 34.81 0.62
#